data_AF-A0A7K2YNF9-F1
#
_entry.id   AF-A0A7K2YNF9-F1
#
_cell.length_a   1.000
_cell.length_b   1.000
_cell.length_c   1.000
_cell.angle_alpha   90.00
_cell.angle_beta   90.00
_cell.angle_gamma   90.00
#
_symmetry.space_group_name_H-M   'P 1'
#
loop_
_entity.id
_entity.type
_entity.pdbx_description
1 polymer ?
#
loop_
_entity_poly.entity_id
_entity_poly.type
_entity_poly.pdbx_seq_one_letter_code
_entity_poly.pdbx_strand_id
1 'polypeptide(L)'
;MESLPQADQRDGQDEAGAPLSLVREISALWGEYLDGREVGPNDDFFTLGGNSLIGIKIIDRVAKDYGVGLSVRAFYLAQTPARVAELIEQGRTGS
;
A
#
# COMPACT_ATOMS: atom_id res chain seq x y z
N MET A 1 44.52 -22.31 16.27
CA MET A 1 43.62 -21.21 16.65
C MET A 1 42.63 -21.07 15.51
N GLU A 2 41.49 -21.72 15.68
CA GLU A 2 40.50 -21.98 14.63
C GLU A 2 39.97 -20.72 13.94
N SER A 3 39.89 -20.82 12.61
CA SER A 3 39.07 -19.97 11.75
C SER A 3 37.59 -20.14 12.12
N LEU A 4 36.93 -19.05 12.52
CA LEU A 4 35.48 -18.98 12.54
C LEU A 4 34.99 -18.22 11.29
N PRO A 5 34.11 -18.80 10.47
CA PRO A 5 33.32 -18.08 9.47
C PRO A 5 32.07 -17.53 10.15
N GLN A 6 31.81 -16.22 10.09
CA GLN A 6 30.58 -15.65 10.64
C GLN A 6 29.90 -14.71 9.64
N ALA A 7 28.66 -15.09 9.35
CA ALA A 7 27.63 -14.40 8.57
C ALA A 7 27.88 -14.34 7.05
N ASP A 8 27.32 -15.35 6.39
CA ASP A 8 26.56 -15.24 5.15
C ASP A 8 25.71 -13.95 5.13
N GLN A 9 26.33 -12.81 4.82
CA GLN A 9 25.63 -11.54 4.62
C GLN A 9 25.16 -11.48 3.16
N ARG A 10 24.33 -12.42 2.75
CA ARG A 10 23.62 -12.43 1.47
C ARG A 10 22.21 -12.96 1.62
N ASP A 11 21.39 -12.25 2.38
CA ASP A 11 19.96 -12.10 2.06
C ASP A 11 19.39 -10.86 2.78
N GLY A 12 19.89 -9.70 2.39
CA GLY A 12 19.34 -8.40 2.77
C GLY A 12 18.75 -7.69 1.57
N GLN A 13 18.24 -8.43 0.58
CA GLN A 13 17.41 -7.83 -0.46
C GLN A 13 16.08 -7.49 0.18
N ASP A 14 16.04 -6.33 0.81
CA ASP A 14 14.90 -5.41 0.76
C ASP A 14 13.53 -6.13 0.77
N GLU A 15 13.08 -6.59 1.94
CA GLU A 15 11.66 -6.54 2.29
C GLU A 15 11.21 -5.07 2.40
N ALA A 16 11.64 -4.22 1.47
CA ALA A 16 11.29 -2.83 1.39
C ALA A 16 9.85 -2.78 0.89
N GLY A 17 8.92 -2.95 1.82
CA GLY A 17 7.57 -2.45 1.66
C GLY A 17 7.60 -0.99 1.22
N ALA A 18 6.49 -0.51 0.66
CA ALA A 18 6.43 0.84 0.12
C ALA A 18 6.96 1.90 1.09
N PRO A 19 7.55 3.01 0.58
CA PRO A 19 8.05 4.10 1.41
C PRO A 19 7.01 4.53 2.44
N LEU A 20 7.42 4.70 3.69
CA LEU A 20 6.52 5.10 4.78
C LEU A 20 5.79 6.42 4.47
N SER A 21 6.39 7.30 3.66
CA SER A 21 5.75 8.51 3.14
C SER A 21 4.52 8.17 2.28
N LEU A 22 4.67 7.27 1.32
CA LEU A 22 3.58 6.86 0.45
C LEU A 22 2.47 6.16 1.25
N VAL A 23 2.83 5.26 2.17
CA VAL A 23 1.84 4.60 3.03
C VAL A 23 1.04 5.62 3.83
N ARG A 24 1.70 6.67 4.35
CA ARG A 24 1.04 7.75 5.09
C ARG A 24 0.13 8.59 4.20
N GLU A 25 0.54 8.89 2.97
CA GLU A 25 -0.28 9.59 1.99
C GLU A 25 -1.55 8.79 1.65
N ILE A 26 -1.42 7.49 1.35
CA ILE A 26 -2.56 6.62 1.07
C ILE A 26 -3.47 6.48 2.30
N SER A 27 -2.90 6.40 3.50
CA SER A 27 -3.69 6.35 4.74
C SER A 27 -4.49 7.64 4.95
N ALA A 28 -3.87 8.81 4.72
CA ALA A 28 -4.55 10.09 4.79
C ALA A 28 -5.69 10.18 3.76
N LEU A 29 -5.43 9.73 2.52
CA LEU A 29 -6.42 9.69 1.45
C LEU A 29 -7.66 8.86 1.85
N TRP A 30 -7.45 7.73 2.51
CA TRP A 30 -8.56 6.90 3.00
C TRP A 30 -9.35 7.62 4.09
N GLY A 31 -8.65 8.27 5.01
CA GLY A 31 -9.27 9.11 6.03
C GLY A 31 -10.19 10.16 5.43
N GLU A 32 -9.79 10.84 4.35
CA GLU A 32 -10.61 11.85 3.66
C GLU A 32 -11.95 11.29 3.14
N TYR A 33 -11.98 10.04 2.67
CA TYR A 33 -13.22 9.43 2.17
C TYR A 33 -14.01 8.64 3.21
N LEU A 34 -13.41 8.33 4.36
CA LEU A 34 -14.01 7.57 5.46
C LEU A 34 -14.33 8.49 6.65
N ASP A 35 -14.95 9.64 6.35
CA ASP A 35 -15.42 10.63 7.33
C ASP A 35 -14.31 11.29 8.18
N GLY A 36 -13.12 11.49 7.63
CA GLY A 36 -12.02 12.22 8.28
C GLY A 36 -11.34 11.45 9.40
N ARG A 37 -11.49 10.12 9.45
CA ARG A 37 -10.89 9.27 10.47
C ARG A 37 -9.38 9.13 10.32
N GLU A 38 -8.69 8.91 11.43
CA GLU A 38 -7.30 8.45 11.40
C GLU A 38 -7.26 6.98 10.91
N VAL A 39 -6.46 6.72 9.89
CA VAL A 39 -6.28 5.41 9.26
C VAL A 39 -4.84 4.97 9.44
N GLY A 40 -4.64 3.78 9.97
CA GLY A 40 -3.35 3.13 10.09
C GLY A 40 -2.93 2.39 8.81
N PRO A 41 -1.64 2.06 8.67
CA PRO A 41 -1.08 1.43 7.47
C PRO A 41 -1.66 0.04 7.16
N ASN A 42 -2.17 -0.65 8.18
CA ASN A 42 -2.72 -2.01 8.08
C ASN A 42 -4.24 -2.05 8.33
N ASP A 43 -4.89 -0.88 8.40
CA ASP A 43 -6.33 -0.86 8.60
C ASP A 43 -7.04 -1.34 7.33
N ASP A 44 -7.94 -2.31 7.51
CA ASP A 44 -8.68 -2.92 6.42
C ASP A 44 -9.82 -2.00 5.94
N PHE A 45 -9.84 -1.73 4.64
CA PHE A 45 -10.79 -0.84 3.99
C PHE A 45 -12.25 -1.15 4.36
N PHE A 46 -12.63 -2.42 4.38
CA PHE A 46 -14.00 -2.85 4.64
C PHE A 46 -14.38 -2.72 6.12
N THR A 47 -13.44 -3.04 7.01
CA THR A 47 -13.57 -2.88 8.46
C THR A 47 -13.73 -1.40 8.84
N LEU A 48 -13.12 -0.51 8.07
CA LEU A 48 -13.28 0.93 8.23
C LEU A 48 -14.63 1.48 7.72
N GLY A 49 -15.49 0.65 7.13
CA GLY A 49 -16.77 1.06 6.53
C GLY A 49 -16.68 1.41 5.03
N GLY A 50 -15.57 1.04 4.38
CA GLY A 50 -15.38 1.21 2.96
C GLY A 50 -16.44 0.47 2.14
N ASN A 51 -16.85 1.10 1.04
CA ASN A 51 -17.83 0.56 0.10
C ASN A 51 -17.39 0.77 -1.34
N SER A 52 -18.14 0.23 -2.30
CA SER A 52 -17.79 0.28 -3.72
C SER A 52 -17.60 1.71 -4.26
N LEU A 53 -18.43 2.66 -3.83
CA LEU A 53 -18.35 4.04 -4.30
C LEU A 53 -17.08 4.72 -3.76
N ILE A 54 -16.78 4.51 -2.48
CA ILE A 54 -15.55 5.03 -1.86
C ILE A 54 -14.32 4.40 -2.51
N GLY A 55 -14.31 3.09 -2.72
CA GLY A 55 -13.20 2.38 -3.36
C GLY A 55 -12.91 2.91 -4.76
N ILE A 56 -13.95 3.11 -5.58
CA ILE A 56 -13.80 3.69 -6.93
C ILE A 56 -13.20 5.11 -6.86
N LYS A 57 -13.65 5.95 -5.92
CA LYS A 57 -13.11 7.30 -5.74
C LYS A 57 -11.63 7.29 -5.35
N ILE A 58 -11.24 6.42 -4.41
CA ILE A 58 -9.85 6.25 -3.99
C ILE A 58 -8.99 5.79 -5.17
N ILE A 59 -9.45 4.79 -5.93
CA ILE A 59 -8.73 4.27 -7.09
C ILE A 59 -8.50 5.37 -8.15
N ASP A 60 -9.56 6.10 -8.51
CA ASP A 60 -9.47 7.21 -9.46
C ASP A 60 -8.53 8.32 -8.98
N ARG A 61 -8.56 8.62 -7.68
CA ARG A 61 -7.67 9.62 -7.08
C ARG A 61 -6.22 9.17 -7.07
N VAL A 62 -5.93 7.93 -6.67
CA VAL A 62 -4.59 7.33 -6.75
C VAL A 62 -4.06 7.34 -8.18
N ALA A 63 -4.90 6.97 -9.15
CA ALA A 63 -4.50 6.97 -10.56
C ALA A 63 -4.14 8.37 -11.07
N LYS A 64 -4.85 9.40 -10.61
CA LYS A 64 -4.57 10.81 -10.95
C LYS A 64 -3.31 11.34 -10.27
N ASP A 65 -3.12 11.04 -8.99
CA ASP A 65 -2.02 11.59 -8.19
C ASP A 65 -0.68 10.93 -8.53
N TYR A 66 -0.68 9.63 -8.82
CA TYR A 66 0.55 8.86 -9.04
C TYR A 66 0.73 8.41 -10.51
N GLY A 67 -0.25 8.63 -11.38
CA GLY A 67 -0.18 8.22 -12.78
C GLY A 67 -0.21 6.70 -13.00
N VAL A 68 -0.72 5.94 -12.02
CA VAL A 68 -0.72 4.48 -12.00
C VAL A 68 -2.10 3.89 -12.27
N GLY A 69 -2.21 2.89 -13.14
CA GLY A 69 -3.45 2.16 -13.40
C GLY A 69 -3.78 1.14 -12.30
N LEU A 70 -4.27 1.59 -11.14
CA LEU A 70 -4.69 0.69 -10.07
C LEU A 70 -6.02 0.00 -10.44
N SER A 71 -6.01 -1.32 -10.62
CA SER A 71 -7.25 -2.04 -10.93
C SER A 71 -8.12 -2.21 -9.68
N VAL A 72 -9.44 -2.20 -9.87
CA VAL A 72 -10.41 -2.46 -8.80
C VAL A 72 -10.14 -3.78 -8.09
N ARG A 73 -9.77 -4.81 -8.86
CA ARG A 73 -9.41 -6.12 -8.31
C ARG A 73 -8.16 -6.04 -7.43
N ALA A 74 -7.10 -5.36 -7.89
CA ALA A 74 -5.87 -5.24 -7.11
C ALA A 74 -6.08 -4.45 -5.82
N PHE A 75 -6.87 -3.36 -5.87
CA PHE A 75 -7.24 -2.59 -4.69
C PHE A 75 -7.97 -3.45 -3.64
N TYR A 76 -8.97 -4.23 -4.05
CA TYR A 76 -9.72 -5.09 -3.13
C TYR A 76 -8.94 -6.30 -2.62
N LEU A 77 -7.90 -6.74 -3.32
CA LEU A 77 -6.98 -7.76 -2.80
C LEU A 77 -5.97 -7.18 -1.81
N ALA A 78 -5.55 -5.93 -2.01
CA ALA A 78 -4.61 -5.24 -1.13
C ALA A 78 -5.23 -4.90 0.22
N GLN A 79 -6.48 -4.43 0.22
CA GLN A 79 -7.32 -4.16 1.41
C GLN A 79 -6.81 -3.13 2.42
N THR A 80 -5.52 -2.76 2.39
CA THR A 80 -4.88 -1.88 3.36
C THR A 80 -4.03 -0.81 2.66
N PRO A 81 -3.79 0.35 3.28
CA PRO A 81 -2.97 1.41 2.69
C PRO A 81 -1.54 0.95 2.37
N ALA A 82 -0.92 0.14 3.24
CA ALA A 82 0.43 -0.37 3.02
C ALA A 82 0.51 -1.24 1.75
N ARG A 83 -0.45 -2.15 1.58
CA ARG A 83 -0.50 -3.03 0.40
C ARG A 83 -0.82 -2.27 -0.88
N VAL A 84 -1.69 -1.25 -0.80
CA VAL A 84 -1.96 -0.38 -1.96
C VAL A 84 -0.72 0.41 -2.34
N ALA A 85 0.00 0.97 -1.37
CA ALA A 85 1.26 1.66 -1.60
C ALA A 85 2.30 0.74 -2.27
N GLU A 86 2.39 -0.52 -1.85
CA GLU A 86 3.28 -1.51 -2.51
C GLU A 86 2.91 -1.73 -3.98
N LEU A 87 1.62 -1.77 -4.32
CA LEU A 87 1.18 -1.91 -5.71
C LEU A 87 1.56 -0.70 -6.57
N ILE A 88 1.49 0.50 -6.01
CA ILE A 88 1.88 1.75 -6.66
C ILE A 88 3.39 1.74 -6.95
N GLU A 89 4.21 1.41 -5.94
CA GLU A 89 5.68 1.37 -6.07
C GLU A 89 6.14 0.30 -7.06
N GLN A 90 5.50 -0.86 -7.06
CA GLN A 90 5.86 -1.95 -7.96
C GLN A 90 5.46 -1.70 -9.42
N GLY A 91 4.75 -0.60 -9.71
CA GLY A 91 4.20 -0.33 -11.05
C GLY A 91 3.30 -1.45 -11.56
N ARG A 92 2.78 -2.30 -10.66
CA ARG A 92 1.93 -3.44 -11.01
C ARG A 92 0.50 -2.94 -11.21
N THR A 93 0.35 -2.25 -12.32
CA THR A 93 -0.88 -1.64 -12.78
C THR A 93 -1.54 -2.55 -13.82
N GLY A 94 -2.29 -3.55 -13.33
CA GLY A 94 -3.16 -4.40 -14.15
C GLY A 94 -2.48 -5.60 -14.83
N SER A 95 -3.16 -6.76 -14.73
CA SER A 95 -3.33 -7.65 -15.88
C SER A 95 -4.76 -7.50 -16.37
#